data_AF-A0A556W313-F1
#
_entry.id   AF-A0A556W313-F1
#
_cell.length_a   1.000
_cell.length_b   1.000
_cell.length_c   1.000
_cell.angle_alpha   90.00
_cell.angle_beta   90.00
_cell.angle_gamma   90.00
#
_symmetry.space_group_name_H-M   'P 1'
#
loop_
_entity.id
_entity.type
_entity.pdbx_description
1 polymer ?
#
loop_
_entity_poly.entity_id
_entity_poly.type
_entity_poly.pdbx_seq_one_letter_code
_entity_poly.pdbx_strand_id
1 'polypeptide(L)'
;CIGCTKCIQACPVDAILGASKRMHTVINDECTGCELCVAPCPVDCIDLLPHPQWQTAESPAEQDSYLARRASKGRARFMARNQRLAREQRQKRRERQKRRIQLRSRASRGAGATEQRQRQMAVNAAEQALKRVLQQLESAQRREDAKAEATAQAQLPDAQRMLDEARRALAQTAKE
;
A
#
# COMPACT_ATOMS: atom_id res chain seq x y z
N CYS A 1 28.47 -16.37 -13.98
CA CYS A 1 27.35 -16.01 -13.08
C CYS A 1 27.06 -14.52 -13.16
N ILE A 2 25.83 -14.11 -13.49
CA ILE A 2 25.43 -12.68 -13.65
C ILE A 2 24.75 -12.06 -12.41
N GLY A 3 24.55 -12.83 -11.34
CA GLY A 3 23.94 -12.33 -10.13
C GLY A 3 22.42 -12.07 -10.21
N CYS A 4 21.66 -12.85 -10.98
CA CYS A 4 20.22 -12.65 -11.20
C CYS A 4 19.30 -13.09 -10.04
N THR A 5 19.84 -13.83 -9.06
CA THR A 5 19.21 -14.29 -7.81
C THR A 5 18.17 -15.41 -7.93
N LYS A 6 17.92 -15.90 -9.14
CA LYS A 6 16.99 -17.03 -9.38
C LYS A 6 17.42 -18.32 -8.67
N CYS A 7 18.71 -18.64 -8.67
CA CYS A 7 19.24 -19.81 -7.97
C CYS A 7 19.08 -19.73 -6.43
N ILE A 8 19.25 -18.54 -5.85
CA ILE A 8 19.03 -18.28 -4.41
C ILE A 8 17.56 -18.52 -4.03
N GLN A 9 16.64 -18.06 -4.88
CA GLN A 9 15.20 -18.26 -4.70
C GLN A 9 14.81 -19.74 -4.85
N ALA A 10 15.50 -20.49 -5.70
CA ALA A 10 15.21 -21.93 -5.89
C ALA A 10 15.78 -22.82 -4.78
N CYS A 11 16.90 -22.44 -4.16
CA CYS A 11 17.58 -23.28 -3.17
C CYS A 11 16.74 -23.48 -1.88
N PRO A 12 16.28 -24.69 -1.54
CA PRO A 12 15.36 -24.92 -0.41
C PRO A 12 16.02 -24.77 0.98
N VAL A 13 17.34 -24.72 1.05
CA VAL A 13 18.12 -24.72 2.31
C VAL A 13 18.97 -23.46 2.51
N ASP A 14 18.80 -22.46 1.64
CA ASP A 14 19.61 -21.23 1.63
C ASP A 14 21.12 -21.52 1.56
N ALA A 15 21.54 -22.47 0.71
CA ALA A 15 22.96 -22.83 0.53
C ALA A 15 23.70 -21.95 -0.48
N ILE A 16 23.03 -20.99 -1.12
CA ILE A 16 23.65 -20.09 -2.12
C ILE A 16 23.70 -18.68 -1.54
N LEU A 17 24.89 -18.10 -1.48
CA LEU A 17 25.12 -16.72 -1.05
C LEU A 17 25.40 -15.82 -2.25
N GLY A 18 25.00 -14.56 -2.12
CA GLY A 18 25.34 -13.51 -3.05
C GLY A 18 24.30 -12.40 -3.09
N ALA A 19 24.52 -11.43 -3.96
CA ALA A 19 23.66 -10.26 -4.09
C ALA A 19 23.28 -10.01 -5.56
N SER A 20 22.33 -9.12 -5.78
CA SER A 20 21.97 -8.72 -7.13
C SER A 20 23.18 -8.12 -7.85
N LYS A 21 23.42 -8.54 -9.10
CA LYS A 21 24.57 -8.10 -9.93
C LYS A 21 25.95 -8.43 -9.35
N ARG A 22 26.03 -9.41 -8.43
CA ARG A 22 27.29 -9.94 -7.89
C ARG A 22 27.36 -11.45 -8.10
N MET A 23 28.57 -12.00 -8.15
CA MET A 23 28.77 -13.44 -8.27
C MET A 23 28.14 -14.17 -7.08
N HIS A 24 27.49 -15.29 -7.37
CA HIS A 24 26.87 -16.17 -6.37
C HIS A 24 27.76 -17.36 -6.11
N THR A 25 27.77 -17.83 -4.87
CA THR A 25 28.63 -18.92 -4.40
C THR A 25 27.79 -19.95 -3.64
N VAL A 26 28.00 -21.23 -3.93
CA VAL A 26 27.39 -22.34 -3.21
C VAL A 26 28.24 -22.65 -1.98
N ILE A 27 27.61 -22.75 -0.81
CA ILE A 27 28.24 -23.27 0.41
C ILE A 27 28.09 -24.79 0.40
N ASN A 28 29.15 -25.50 0.06
CA ASN A 28 29.15 -26.96 -0.11
C ASN A 28 28.64 -27.71 1.14
N ASP A 29 29.00 -27.21 2.32
CA ASP A 29 28.60 -27.78 3.62
C ASP A 29 27.10 -27.62 3.92
N GLU A 30 26.41 -26.70 3.25
CA GLU A 30 24.95 -26.47 3.40
C GLU A 30 24.16 -27.05 2.21
N CYS A 31 24.80 -27.28 1.07
CA CYS A 31 24.15 -27.80 -0.13
C CYS A 31 23.66 -29.23 0.08
N THR A 32 22.45 -29.56 -0.36
CA THR A 32 21.92 -30.93 -0.29
C THR A 32 22.10 -31.73 -1.58
N GLY A 33 22.55 -31.09 -2.66
CA GLY A 33 22.63 -31.72 -3.98
C GLY A 33 21.28 -31.94 -4.67
N CYS A 34 20.24 -31.17 -4.31
CA CYS A 34 18.88 -31.36 -4.84
C CYS A 34 18.62 -30.82 -6.28
N GLU A 35 19.63 -30.23 -6.93
CA GLU A 35 19.59 -29.76 -8.33
C GLU A 35 18.57 -28.66 -8.67
N LEU A 36 17.68 -28.25 -7.75
CA LEU A 36 16.64 -27.25 -8.01
C LEU A 36 17.16 -25.88 -8.48
N CYS A 37 18.42 -25.56 -8.23
CA CYS A 37 19.04 -24.30 -8.61
C CYS A 37 19.65 -24.29 -10.02
N VAL A 38 19.83 -25.45 -10.67
CA VAL A 38 20.48 -25.58 -11.98
C VAL A 38 19.60 -24.96 -13.06
N ALA A 39 18.39 -25.50 -13.27
CA ALA A 39 17.49 -25.05 -14.33
C ALA A 39 17.09 -23.56 -14.25
N PRO A 40 16.89 -22.93 -13.07
CA PRO A 40 16.60 -21.50 -12.98
C PRO A 40 17.76 -20.56 -13.36
N CYS A 41 19.00 -21.07 -13.49
CA CYS A 41 20.16 -20.25 -13.82
C CYS A 41 20.18 -19.93 -15.33
N PRO A 42 19.95 -18.68 -15.75
CA PRO A 42 19.76 -18.33 -17.18
C PRO A 42 21.05 -18.39 -18.01
N VAL A 43 22.19 -18.59 -17.35
CA VAL A 43 23.54 -18.61 -17.94
C VAL A 43 24.29 -19.87 -17.50
N ASP A 44 23.56 -20.86 -16.98
CA ASP A 44 24.04 -22.20 -16.66
C ASP A 44 25.39 -22.24 -15.92
N CYS A 45 25.44 -21.62 -14.75
CA CYS A 45 26.69 -21.43 -13.98
C CYS A 45 26.88 -22.44 -12.83
N ILE A 46 26.12 -23.53 -12.77
CA ILE A 46 26.07 -24.40 -11.59
C ILE A 46 26.23 -25.85 -12.03
N ASP A 47 27.35 -26.46 -11.62
CA ASP A 47 27.62 -27.88 -11.79
C ASP A 47 27.41 -28.65 -10.48
N LEU A 48 26.99 -29.90 -10.59
CA LEU A 48 26.94 -30.82 -9.45
C LEU A 48 28.16 -31.70 -9.41
N LEU A 49 28.85 -31.66 -8.27
CA LEU A 49 30.04 -32.44 -8.01
C LEU A 49 29.83 -33.29 -6.75
N PRO A 50 30.41 -34.50 -6.67
CA PRO A 50 30.45 -35.27 -5.45
C PRO A 50 31.09 -34.47 -4.31
N HIS A 51 30.51 -34.56 -3.12
CA HIS A 51 31.07 -33.88 -1.96
C HIS A 51 32.39 -34.55 -1.53
N PRO A 52 33.44 -33.81 -1.14
CA PRO A 52 34.71 -34.42 -0.74
C PRO A 52 34.56 -35.48 0.35
N GLN A 53 33.74 -35.21 1.38
CA GLN A 53 33.47 -36.17 2.46
C GLN A 53 32.70 -37.42 2.01
N TRP A 54 31.97 -37.35 0.89
CA TRP A 54 31.36 -38.54 0.29
C TRP A 54 32.41 -39.40 -0.41
N GLN A 55 33.40 -38.76 -1.05
CA GLN A 55 34.46 -39.45 -1.76
C GLN A 55 35.47 -40.12 -0.81
N THR A 56 35.65 -39.59 0.40
CA THR A 56 36.59 -40.14 1.39
C THR A 56 36.00 -41.23 2.28
N ALA A 57 34.73 -41.62 2.10
CA ALA A 57 34.14 -42.69 2.91
C ALA A 57 34.65 -44.05 2.43
N GLU A 58 35.25 -44.82 3.33
CA GLU A 58 35.91 -46.10 3.04
C GLU A 58 35.00 -47.31 3.31
N SER A 59 33.88 -47.09 4.00
CA SER A 59 32.92 -48.15 4.33
C SER A 59 31.45 -47.75 4.15
N PRO A 60 30.54 -48.73 3.95
CA PRO A 60 29.10 -48.44 3.91
C PRO A 60 28.57 -47.74 5.17
N ALA A 61 29.09 -48.09 6.35
CA ALA A 61 28.68 -47.47 7.62
C ALA A 61 29.04 -45.97 7.69
N GLU A 62 30.18 -45.58 7.13
CA GLU A 62 30.59 -44.17 7.01
C GLU A 62 29.73 -43.41 6.01
N GLN A 63 29.39 -44.04 4.89
CA GLN A 63 28.47 -43.46 3.89
C GLN A 63 27.08 -43.22 4.49
N ASP A 64 26.52 -44.20 5.19
CA ASP A 64 25.23 -44.08 5.87
C ASP A 64 25.24 -42.96 6.91
N SER A 65 26.31 -42.89 7.71
CA SER A 65 26.50 -41.84 8.71
C SER A 65 26.58 -40.45 8.06
N TYR A 66 27.29 -40.32 6.94
CA TYR A 66 27.37 -39.09 6.17
C TYR A 66 25.99 -38.67 5.65
N LEU A 67 25.25 -39.59 5.02
CA LEU A 67 23.91 -39.34 4.48
C LEU A 67 22.92 -38.94 5.59
N ALA A 68 22.93 -39.66 6.73
CA ALA A 68 22.08 -39.35 7.87
C ALA A 68 22.34 -37.95 8.43
N ARG A 69 23.62 -37.56 8.57
CA ARG A 69 24.02 -36.21 9.02
C ARG A 69 23.55 -35.14 8.03
N ARG A 70 23.79 -35.34 6.73
CA ARG A 70 23.40 -34.38 5.67
C ARG A 70 21.88 -34.25 5.57
N ALA A 71 21.14 -35.34 5.67
CA ALA A 71 19.68 -35.33 5.67
C ALA A 71 19.11 -34.55 6.87
N SER A 72 19.65 -34.78 8.08
CA SER A 72 19.24 -34.05 9.28
C SER A 72 19.52 -32.56 9.19
N LYS A 73 20.72 -32.19 8.72
CA LYS A 73 21.11 -30.79 8.49
C LYS A 73 20.22 -30.12 7.43
N GLY A 74 20.00 -30.80 6.30
CA GLY A 74 19.14 -30.31 5.22
C GLY A 74 17.70 -30.06 5.68
N ARG A 75 17.11 -30.99 6.45
CA ARG A 75 15.78 -30.81 7.06
C ARG A 75 15.73 -29.59 7.97
N ALA A 76 16.71 -29.43 8.86
CA ALA A 76 16.78 -28.29 9.77
C ALA A 76 16.84 -26.94 9.02
N ARG A 77 17.69 -26.85 7.99
CA ARG A 77 17.82 -25.64 7.16
C ARG A 77 16.55 -25.34 6.38
N PHE A 78 15.93 -26.35 5.78
CA PHE A 78 14.65 -26.20 5.07
C PHE A 78 13.54 -25.67 5.99
N MET A 79 13.42 -26.24 7.19
CA MET A 79 12.45 -25.78 8.19
C MET A 79 12.74 -24.32 8.59
N ALA A 80 14.00 -23.97 8.85
CA ALA A 80 14.41 -22.60 9.19
C ALA A 80 14.04 -21.60 8.08
N ARG A 81 14.31 -21.94 6.81
CA ARG A 81 13.94 -21.11 5.65
C ARG A 81 12.43 -20.92 5.57
N ASN A 82 11.65 -21.99 5.69
CA ASN A 82 10.19 -21.90 5.61
C ASN A 82 9.60 -21.07 6.75
N GLN A 83 10.14 -21.20 7.96
CA GLN A 83 9.74 -20.35 9.08
C GLN A 83 10.05 -18.87 8.82
N ARG A 84 11.22 -18.56 8.26
CA ARG A 84 11.61 -17.20 7.87
C ARG A 84 10.67 -16.64 6.80
N LEU A 85 10.43 -17.38 5.71
CA LEU A 85 9.51 -16.96 4.64
C LEU A 85 8.09 -16.75 5.15
N ALA A 86 7.59 -17.61 6.04
CA ALA A 86 6.27 -17.46 6.65
C ALA A 86 6.17 -16.19 7.51
N ARG A 87 7.22 -15.85 8.27
CA ARG A 87 7.28 -14.60 9.04
C ARG A 87 7.25 -13.38 8.12
N GLU A 88 8.08 -13.36 7.09
CA GLU A 88 8.13 -12.27 6.10
C GLU A 88 6.78 -12.09 5.38
N GLN A 89 6.13 -13.18 4.98
CA GLN A 89 4.81 -13.13 4.34
C GLN A 89 3.74 -12.55 5.28
N ARG A 90 3.72 -12.95 6.56
CA ARG A 90 2.80 -12.39 7.56
C ARG A 90 3.02 -10.88 7.74
N GLN A 91 4.27 -10.44 7.82
CA GLN A 91 4.61 -9.03 7.93
C GLN A 91 4.12 -8.23 6.70
N LYS A 92 4.45 -8.69 5.49
CA LYS A 92 4.01 -8.04 4.24
C LYS A 92 2.48 -7.96 4.13
N ARG A 93 1.75 -9.00 4.56
CA ARG A 93 0.28 -9.00 4.60
C ARG A 93 -0.26 -7.92 5.55
N ARG A 94 0.29 -7.81 6.76
CA ARG A 94 -0.08 -6.79 7.74
C ARG A 94 0.19 -5.38 7.23
N GLU A 95 1.36 -5.15 6.64
CA GLU A 95 1.74 -3.86 6.06
C GLU A 95 0.80 -3.45 4.91
N ARG A 96 0.46 -4.38 4.00
CA ARG A 96 -0.53 -4.14 2.93
C ARG A 96 -1.91 -3.79 3.48
N GLN A 97 -2.37 -4.50 4.51
CA GLN A 97 -3.65 -4.21 5.17
C GLN A 97 -3.64 -2.81 5.80
N LYS A 98 -2.58 -2.44 6.53
CA LYS A 98 -2.40 -1.10 7.10
C LYS A 98 -2.43 -0.02 6.03
N ARG A 99 -1.66 -0.19 4.94
CA ARG A 99 -1.65 0.74 3.80
C ARG A 99 -3.05 0.89 3.18
N ARG A 100 -3.79 -0.21 3.01
CA ARG A 100 -5.17 -0.17 2.49
C ARG A 100 -6.12 0.60 3.41
N ILE A 101 -6.04 0.37 4.73
CA ILE A 101 -6.85 1.11 5.71
C ILE A 101 -6.51 2.61 5.69
N GLN A 102 -5.22 2.95 5.63
CA GLN A 102 -4.76 4.34 5.55
C GLN A 102 -5.19 5.04 4.25
N LEU A 103 -5.16 4.35 3.11
CA LEU A 103 -5.64 4.91 1.85
C LEU A 103 -7.15 5.17 1.89
N ARG A 104 -7.93 4.21 2.44
CA ARG A 104 -9.38 4.40 2.63
C ARG A 104 -9.70 5.56 3.56
N SER A 105 -8.99 5.68 4.69
CA SER A 105 -9.21 6.78 5.64
C SER A 105 -8.80 8.14 5.08
N ARG A 106 -7.75 8.22 4.26
CA ARG A 106 -7.38 9.46 3.54
C ARG A 106 -8.43 9.83 2.49
N ALA A 107 -8.96 8.85 1.76
CA ALA A 107 -10.02 9.08 0.78
C ALA A 107 -11.31 9.60 1.45
N SER A 108 -11.74 8.97 2.55
CA SER A 108 -12.94 9.43 3.28
C SER A 108 -12.78 10.83 3.86
N ARG A 109 -11.60 11.16 4.43
CA ARG A 109 -11.30 12.52 4.89
C ARG A 109 -11.29 13.54 3.76
N GLY A 110 -10.76 13.18 2.60
CA GLY A 110 -10.76 14.04 1.40
C GLY A 110 -12.16 14.32 0.86
N ALA A 111 -13.03 13.31 0.85
CA ALA A 111 -14.44 13.46 0.49
C ALA A 111 -15.17 14.42 1.44
N GLY A 112 -15.04 14.21 2.76
CA GLY A 112 -15.65 15.10 3.76
C GLY A 112 -15.17 16.55 3.67
N ALA A 113 -13.87 16.78 3.46
CA ALA A 113 -13.32 18.13 3.28
C ALA A 113 -13.84 18.82 1.99
N THR A 114 -14.07 18.05 0.91
CA THR A 114 -14.62 18.58 -0.34
C THR A 114 -16.08 18.98 -0.17
N GLU A 115 -16.87 18.11 0.48
CA GLU A 115 -18.28 18.36 0.78
C GLU A 115 -18.46 19.57 1.70
N GLN A 116 -17.65 19.69 2.75
CA GLN A 116 -17.67 20.85 3.65
C GLN A 116 -17.34 22.15 2.89
N ARG A 117 -16.35 22.12 1.98
CA ARG A 117 -16.00 23.30 1.17
C ARG A 117 -17.11 23.69 0.19
N GLN A 118 -17.82 22.73 -0.40
CA GLN A 118 -18.96 22.99 -1.28
C GLN A 118 -20.12 23.64 -0.52
N ARG A 119 -20.47 23.12 0.67
CA ARG A 119 -21.51 23.69 1.54
C ARG A 119 -21.15 25.12 2.00
N GLN A 120 -19.88 25.36 2.33
CA GLN A 120 -19.41 26.71 2.66
C GLN A 120 -19.52 27.68 1.47
N MET A 121 -19.19 27.23 0.25
CA MET A 121 -19.37 28.06 -0.96
C MET A 121 -20.84 28.40 -1.19
N ALA A 122 -21.77 27.47 -0.94
CA ALA A 122 -23.21 27.73 -1.05
C ALA A 122 -23.67 28.82 -0.07
N VAL A 123 -23.19 28.80 1.18
CA VAL A 123 -23.45 29.86 2.16
C VAL A 123 -22.94 31.20 1.65
N ASN A 124 -21.67 31.25 1.21
CA ASN A 124 -21.07 32.49 0.71
C ASN A 124 -21.83 33.05 -0.51
N ALA A 125 -22.32 32.19 -1.41
CA ALA A 125 -23.11 32.59 -2.57
C ALA A 125 -24.49 33.15 -2.18
N ALA A 126 -25.16 32.53 -1.20
CA ALA A 126 -26.45 33.00 -0.68
C ALA A 126 -26.32 34.34 0.05
N GLU A 127 -25.25 34.55 0.82
CA GLU A 127 -24.96 35.84 1.46
C GLU A 127 -24.77 36.96 0.43
N GLN A 128 -24.06 36.69 -0.65
CA GLN A 128 -23.90 37.64 -1.74
C GLN A 128 -25.23 37.95 -2.45
N ALA A 129 -26.11 36.95 -2.61
CA ALA A 129 -27.43 37.16 -3.19
C ALA A 129 -28.29 38.07 -2.33
N LEU A 130 -28.35 37.83 -1.02
CA LEU A 130 -29.05 38.69 -0.07
C LEU A 130 -28.50 40.11 -0.08
N LYS A 131 -27.17 40.26 -0.09
CA LYS A 131 -26.52 41.57 -0.18
C LYS A 131 -26.93 42.34 -1.44
N ARG A 132 -27.04 41.67 -2.59
CA ARG A 132 -27.49 42.31 -3.85
C ARG A 132 -28.94 42.80 -3.76
N VAL A 133 -29.85 42.01 -3.18
CA VAL A 133 -31.25 42.41 -3.00
C VAL A 133 -31.36 43.61 -2.06
N LEU A 134 -30.62 43.62 -0.95
CA LEU A 134 -30.56 44.77 -0.04
C LEU A 134 -30.02 46.03 -0.71
N GLN A 135 -28.97 45.91 -1.53
CA GLN A 135 -28.43 47.04 -2.30
C GLN A 135 -29.42 47.55 -3.35
N GLN A 136 -30.16 46.67 -4.01
CA GLN A 136 -31.23 47.05 -4.94
C GLN A 136 -32.32 47.83 -4.22
N LEU A 137 -32.76 47.36 -3.06
CA LEU A 137 -33.75 48.04 -2.22
C LEU A 137 -33.28 49.44 -1.82
N GLU A 138 -32.07 49.56 -1.27
CA GLU A 138 -31.48 50.84 -0.88
C GLU A 138 -31.34 51.79 -2.08
N SER A 139 -30.96 51.26 -3.25
CA SER A 139 -30.85 52.04 -4.48
C SER A 139 -32.20 52.50 -5.04
N ALA A 140 -33.26 51.71 -4.88
CA ALA A 140 -34.61 52.04 -5.31
C ALA A 140 -35.22 53.12 -4.40
N GLN A 141 -35.01 53.00 -3.08
CA GLN A 141 -35.41 53.99 -2.08
C GLN A 141 -34.75 55.34 -2.33
N ARG A 142 -33.44 55.36 -2.59
CA ARG A 142 -32.72 56.60 -2.93
C ARG A 142 -33.22 57.29 -4.20
N ARG A 143 -33.84 56.55 -5.13
CA ARG A 143 -34.38 57.08 -6.39
C ARG A 143 -35.88 57.34 -6.32
N GLU A 144 -36.53 57.03 -5.19
CA GLU A 144 -37.98 57.08 -5.01
C GLU A 144 -38.76 56.25 -6.06
N ASP A 145 -38.15 55.16 -6.56
CA ASP A 145 -38.77 54.26 -7.54
C ASP A 145 -39.61 53.21 -6.83
N ALA A 146 -40.90 53.51 -6.64
CA ALA A 146 -41.86 52.64 -5.95
C ALA A 146 -41.98 51.24 -6.57
N LYS A 147 -41.78 51.10 -7.89
CA LYS A 147 -41.91 49.81 -8.59
C LYS A 147 -40.66 48.96 -8.36
N ALA A 148 -39.49 49.55 -8.43
CA ALA A 148 -38.23 48.86 -8.12
C ALA A 148 -38.15 48.50 -6.64
N GLU A 149 -38.65 49.36 -5.74
CA GLU A 149 -38.72 49.08 -4.31
C GLU A 149 -39.64 47.89 -4.02
N ALA A 150 -40.87 47.88 -4.55
CA ALA A 150 -41.79 46.76 -4.38
C ALA A 150 -41.21 45.43 -4.92
N THR A 151 -40.46 45.50 -6.01
CA THR A 151 -39.80 44.31 -6.60
C THR A 151 -38.69 43.78 -5.69
N ALA A 152 -37.82 44.65 -5.16
CA ALA A 152 -36.76 44.25 -4.25
C ALA A 152 -37.32 43.76 -2.90
N GLN A 153 -38.39 44.37 -2.38
CA GLN A 153 -39.10 43.93 -1.19
C GLN A 153 -39.72 42.53 -1.38
N ALA A 154 -40.29 42.25 -2.55
CA ALA A 154 -40.83 40.93 -2.87
C ALA A 154 -39.75 39.84 -2.97
N GLN A 155 -38.52 40.19 -3.37
CA GLN A 155 -37.40 39.26 -3.51
C GLN A 155 -36.66 38.97 -2.19
N LEU A 156 -36.81 39.84 -1.19
CA LEU A 156 -36.08 39.76 0.08
C LEU A 156 -36.37 38.46 0.87
N PRO A 157 -37.63 38.00 1.05
CA PRO A 157 -37.94 36.79 1.80
C PRO A 157 -37.29 35.53 1.19
N ASP A 158 -37.27 35.43 -0.14
CA ASP A 158 -36.68 34.30 -0.83
C ASP A 158 -35.15 34.29 -0.69
N ALA A 159 -34.50 35.46 -0.79
CA ALA A 159 -33.06 35.56 -0.56
C ALA A 159 -32.66 35.21 0.89
N GLN A 160 -33.49 35.58 1.88
CA GLN A 160 -33.29 35.21 3.29
C GLN A 160 -33.47 33.70 3.50
N ARG A 161 -34.53 33.11 2.93
CA ARG A 161 -34.75 31.65 2.98
C ARG A 161 -33.58 30.87 2.40
N MET A 162 -33.07 31.27 1.24
CA MET A 162 -31.92 30.62 0.60
C MET A 162 -30.66 30.64 1.49
N LEU A 163 -30.43 31.74 2.21
CA LEU A 163 -29.31 31.85 3.14
C LEU A 163 -29.50 30.95 4.36
N ASP A 164 -30.70 30.93 4.94
CA ASP A 164 -31.00 30.10 6.10
C ASP A 164 -30.91 28.61 5.78
N GLU A 165 -31.41 28.19 4.62
CA GLU A 165 -31.28 26.82 4.12
C GLU A 165 -29.81 26.41 3.94
N ALA A 166 -29.00 27.27 3.32
CA ALA A 166 -27.56 27.02 3.16
C ALA A 166 -26.83 26.92 4.50
N ARG A 167 -27.13 27.81 5.46
CA ARG A 167 -26.54 27.79 6.81
C ARG A 167 -26.95 26.55 7.60
N ARG A 168 -28.21 26.12 7.51
CA ARG A 168 -28.69 24.87 8.12
C ARG A 168 -27.97 23.66 7.53
N ALA A 169 -27.82 23.59 6.22
CA ALA A 169 -27.10 22.51 5.53
C ALA A 169 -25.61 22.43 5.94
N LEU A 170 -24.97 23.58 6.18
CA LEU A 170 -23.60 23.64 6.70
C LEU A 170 -23.55 23.21 8.18
N ALA A 171 -24.47 23.71 9.02
CA ALA A 171 -24.51 23.37 10.44
C ALA A 171 -24.76 21.87 10.70
N GLN A 172 -25.50 21.20 9.81
CA GLN A 172 -25.71 19.75 9.87
C GLN A 172 -24.38 18.96 9.75
N THR A 173 -23.41 19.42 8.94
CA THR A 173 -22.08 18.78 8.87
C THR A 173 -21.22 18.93 10.11
N ALA A 174 -21.50 19.91 10.98
CA ALA A 174 -20.74 20.13 12.20
C ALA A 174 -21.23 19.25 13.37
N LYS A 175 -22.38 18.58 13.21
CA LYS A 175 -22.99 17.70 14.21
C LYS A 175 -22.81 16.21 13.91
N GLU A 176 -22.42 15.86 12.68
CA GLU A 176 -22.07 14.50 12.23
C GLU A 176 -20.56 14.25 12.36
#